data_AF-A0A354IBF2-F1
#
_entry.id   AF-A0A354IBF2-F1
#
_cell.length_a   1.000
_cell.length_b   1.000
_cell.length_c   1.000
_cell.angle_alpha   90.00
_cell.angle_beta   90.00
_cell.angle_gamma   90.00
#
_symmetry.space_group_name_H-M   'P 1'
#
loop_
_entity.id
_entity.type
_entity.pdbx_description
1 polymer ?
#
loop_
_entity_poly.entity_id
_entity_poly.type
_entity_poly.pdbx_seq_one_letter_code
_entity_poly.pdbx_strand_id
1 'polypeptide(L)'
;MAPIRTYTDWNKRPSDAEEQKEPFRKYFFICEGSNTEVWYFRKLIDMRKKLGIHPLIDIRLMEKTGKDTYLSNPKALIEFAEKQKNIVKNKFDSKHDKMIIVFDTDIYKNKPDKFKEIYEMGRENNILAITNPRQVISEKLFRKL
;
A
#
# COMPACT_ATOMS: atom_id res chain seq x y z
N MET A 1 -28.97 50.23 -25.49
CA MET A 1 -27.99 49.14 -25.64
C MET A 1 -28.29 48.11 -24.56
N ALA A 2 -28.65 46.87 -24.91
CA ALA A 2 -28.88 45.82 -23.91
C ALA A 2 -27.52 45.32 -23.36
N PRO A 3 -27.39 45.04 -22.06
CA PRO A 3 -26.13 44.57 -21.51
C PRO A 3 -25.81 43.16 -22.02
N ILE A 4 -24.57 42.97 -22.51
CA ILE A 4 -24.03 41.66 -22.86
C ILE A 4 -23.93 40.83 -21.58
N ARG A 5 -24.69 39.73 -21.51
CA ARG A 5 -24.52 38.69 -20.49
C ARG A 5 -23.31 37.86 -20.90
N THR A 6 -22.17 38.09 -20.28
CA THR A 6 -21.03 37.18 -20.37
C THR A 6 -21.41 35.88 -19.67
N TYR A 7 -21.56 34.81 -20.46
CA TYR A 7 -21.61 33.45 -19.94
C TYR A 7 -20.23 33.14 -19.36
N THR A 8 -20.04 33.38 -18.06
CA THR A 8 -18.86 32.89 -17.35
C THR A 8 -18.92 31.37 -17.32
N ASP A 9 -17.81 30.71 -17.66
CA ASP A 9 -17.64 29.26 -17.72
C ASP A 9 -18.11 28.56 -16.43
N TRP A 10 -19.36 28.11 -16.41
CA TRP A 10 -19.96 27.33 -15.31
C TRP A 10 -19.24 25.99 -15.05
N ASN A 11 -18.29 25.60 -15.91
CA ASN A 11 -17.51 24.38 -15.80
C ASN A 11 -16.14 24.54 -15.14
N LYS A 12 -15.72 25.76 -14.76
CA LYS A 12 -14.49 25.95 -13.98
C LYS A 12 -14.84 26.04 -12.51
N ARG A 13 -14.53 24.97 -11.77
CA ARG A 13 -14.65 25.00 -10.31
C ARG A 13 -13.45 25.76 -9.76
N PRO A 14 -13.59 26.59 -8.73
CA PRO A 14 -12.46 27.23 -8.05
C PRO A 14 -11.40 26.20 -7.59
N SER A 15 -11.84 24.98 -7.26
CA SER A 15 -10.99 23.84 -6.91
C SER A 15 -10.12 23.32 -8.06
N ASP A 16 -10.45 23.62 -9.32
CA ASP A 16 -9.61 23.21 -10.47
C ASP A 16 -8.34 24.06 -10.56
N ALA A 17 -8.34 25.24 -9.92
CA ALA A 17 -7.17 26.11 -9.75
C ALA A 17 -6.42 25.84 -8.43
N GLU A 18 -6.98 25.02 -7.53
CA GLU A 18 -6.26 24.60 -6.33
C GLU A 18 -5.18 23.60 -6.73
N GLU A 19 -3.96 23.84 -6.25
CA GLU A 19 -2.84 22.93 -6.46
C GLU A 19 -3.20 21.57 -5.85
N GLN A 20 -3.31 20.53 -6.67
CA GLN A 20 -3.55 19.18 -6.17
C GLN A 20 -2.39 18.79 -5.28
N LYS A 21 -2.59 18.85 -3.95
CA LYS A 21 -1.64 18.29 -3.00
C LYS A 21 -1.59 16.79 -3.22
N GLU A 22 -0.47 16.31 -3.75
CA GLU A 22 -0.19 14.87 -3.74
C GLU A 22 -0.36 14.38 -2.28
N PRO A 23 -0.95 13.18 -2.10
CA PRO A 23 -1.09 12.59 -0.78
C PRO A 23 0.27 12.59 -0.09
N PHE A 24 0.31 13.10 1.13
CA PHE A 24 1.53 13.29 1.90
C PHE A 24 2.27 11.97 2.17
N ARG A 25 1.56 10.84 2.08
CA ARG A 25 2.14 9.52 2.35
C ARG A 25 1.46 8.41 1.55
N LYS A 26 2.25 7.62 0.83
CA LYS A 26 1.78 6.42 0.13
C LYS A 26 2.23 5.17 0.90
N TYR A 27 1.29 4.25 1.07
CA TYR A 27 1.53 2.92 1.64
C TYR A 27 1.39 1.88 0.53
N PHE A 28 2.50 1.25 0.18
CA PHE A 28 2.56 0.22 -0.85
C PHE A 28 2.47 -1.15 -0.18
N PHE A 29 1.46 -1.94 -0.53
CA PHE A 29 1.25 -3.28 -0.01
C PHE A 29 1.73 -4.31 -1.03
N ILE A 30 2.59 -5.23 -0.59
CA ILE A 30 3.01 -6.40 -1.35
C ILE A 30 2.58 -7.63 -0.56
N CYS A 31 1.83 -8.52 -1.20
CA CYS A 31 1.31 -9.73 -0.57
C CYS A 31 2.03 -10.98 -1.09
N GLU A 32 2.28 -11.94 -0.21
CA GLU A 32 2.71 -13.30 -0.58
C GLU A 32 1.61 -14.01 -1.38
N GLY A 33 0.38 -14.04 -0.85
CA GLY A 33 -0.76 -14.65 -1.51
C GLY A 33 -1.30 -13.80 -2.67
N SER A 34 -1.65 -14.47 -3.77
CA SER A 34 -2.11 -13.82 -5.01
C SER A 34 -3.62 -13.59 -5.08
N ASN A 35 -4.41 -14.24 -4.21
CA ASN A 35 -5.87 -14.25 -4.30
C ASN A 35 -6.54 -13.61 -3.08
N THR A 36 -6.41 -14.24 -1.91
CA THR A 36 -7.14 -13.86 -0.69
C THR A 36 -6.73 -12.50 -0.13
N GLU A 37 -5.43 -12.29 0.03
CA GLU A 37 -4.84 -11.06 0.57
C GLU A 37 -5.09 -9.88 -0.38
N VAL A 38 -4.87 -10.11 -1.68
CA VAL A 38 -5.15 -9.14 -2.75
C VAL A 38 -6.61 -8.70 -2.70
N TRP A 39 -7.55 -9.64 -2.52
CA TRP A 39 -8.97 -9.33 -2.39
C TRP A 39 -9.28 -8.49 -1.15
N TYR A 40 -8.71 -8.83 0.02
CA TYR A 40 -8.89 -8.07 1.25
C TYR A 40 -8.41 -6.62 1.12
N PHE A 41 -7.23 -6.41 0.55
CA PHE A 41 -6.68 -5.06 0.38
C PHE A 41 -7.40 -4.26 -0.69
N ARG A 42 -7.86 -4.89 -1.78
CA ARG A 42 -8.74 -4.23 -2.75
C ARG A 42 -10.01 -3.72 -2.07
N LYS A 43 -10.66 -4.55 -1.24
CA LYS A 43 -11.83 -4.12 -0.46
C LYS A 43 -11.53 -3.03 0.55
N LEU A 44 -10.37 -3.06 1.20
CA LEU A 44 -9.93 -1.99 2.09
C LEU A 44 -9.78 -0.65 1.35
N ILE A 45 -9.16 -0.66 0.17
CA ILE A 45 -9.00 0.52 -0.69
C ILE A 45 -10.38 1.07 -1.09
N ASP A 46 -11.31 0.21 -1.50
CA ASP A 46 -12.68 0.61 -1.84
C ASP A 46 -13.39 1.27 -0.63
N MET A 47 -13.18 0.72 0.56
CA MET A 47 -13.82 1.16 1.80
C MET A 47 -13.09 2.31 2.52
N ARG A 48 -11.94 2.78 2.03
CA ARG A 48 -11.06 3.73 2.73
C ARG A 48 -11.80 4.98 3.23
N LYS A 49 -12.72 5.52 2.43
CA LYS A 49 -13.54 6.69 2.80
C LYS A 49 -14.47 6.38 3.97
N LYS A 50 -15.10 5.19 3.95
CA LYS A 50 -16.02 4.74 5.00
C LYS A 50 -15.28 4.44 6.32
N LEU A 51 -14.05 3.97 6.22
CA LEU A 51 -13.17 3.69 7.37
C LEU A 51 -12.54 4.97 7.97
N GLY A 52 -12.81 6.14 7.40
CA GLY A 52 -12.24 7.40 7.89
C GLY A 52 -10.74 7.55 7.62
N ILE A 53 -10.19 6.80 6.65
CA ILE A 53 -8.77 6.94 6.26
C ILE A 53 -8.59 8.34 5.65
N HIS A 54 -7.63 9.08 6.20
CA HIS A 54 -7.40 10.46 5.81
C HIS A 54 -7.07 10.55 4.30
N PRO A 55 -7.65 11.49 3.53
CA PRO A 55 -7.43 11.60 2.09
C PRO A 55 -5.98 11.78 1.64
N LEU A 56 -5.12 12.30 2.54
CA LEU A 56 -3.68 12.44 2.30
C LEU A 56 -2.88 11.13 2.44
N ILE A 57 -3.53 10.04 2.86
CA ILE A 57 -2.94 8.70 2.91
C ILE A 57 -3.41 7.95 1.67
N ASP A 58 -2.49 7.68 0.75
CA ASP A 58 -2.77 6.84 -0.40
C ASP A 58 -2.38 5.39 -0.09
N ILE A 59 -3.25 4.46 -0.43
CA ILE A 59 -3.02 3.02 -0.22
C ILE A 59 -2.96 2.39 -1.61
N ARG A 60 -1.84 1.76 -1.92
CA ARG A 60 -1.59 1.12 -3.21
C ARG A 60 -1.25 -0.34 -3.01
N LEU A 61 -1.91 -1.19 -3.79
CA LEU A 61 -1.59 -2.60 -3.88
C LEU A 61 -0.62 -2.82 -5.04
N MET A 62 0.53 -3.44 -4.75
CA MET A 62 1.50 -3.86 -5.76
C MET A 62 1.31 -5.34 -6.06
N GLU A 63 0.88 -5.61 -7.29
CA GLU A 63 0.68 -6.98 -7.77
C GLU A 63 1.97 -7.53 -8.37
N LYS A 64 2.26 -8.79 -8.04
CA LYS A 64 3.39 -9.53 -8.61
C LYS A 64 3.03 -9.94 -10.04
N THR A 65 3.78 -9.49 -11.03
CA THR A 65 3.48 -9.75 -12.46
C THR A 65 4.55 -10.63 -13.12
N GLY A 66 4.15 -11.44 -14.10
CA GLY A 66 5.06 -12.25 -14.92
C GLY A 66 5.89 -13.28 -14.15
N LYS A 67 7.20 -13.04 -14.03
CA LYS A 67 8.14 -13.97 -13.37
C LYS A 67 8.05 -13.92 -11.84
N ASP A 68 7.53 -12.82 -11.30
CA ASP A 68 7.44 -12.57 -9.87
C ASP A 68 6.21 -13.24 -9.23
N THR A 69 5.28 -13.76 -10.04
CA THR A 69 4.02 -14.35 -9.57
C THR A 69 4.22 -15.55 -8.63
N TYR A 70 5.32 -16.29 -8.80
CA TYR A 70 5.68 -17.47 -7.99
C TYR A 70 6.50 -17.13 -6.72
N LEU A 71 6.76 -15.85 -6.43
CA LEU A 71 7.45 -15.42 -5.21
C LEU A 71 6.58 -15.71 -3.98
N SER A 72 6.79 -16.87 -3.38
CA SER A 72 6.19 -17.33 -2.12
C SER A 72 7.19 -17.25 -0.95
N ASN A 73 8.49 -17.08 -1.24
CA ASN A 73 9.50 -16.96 -0.20
C ASN A 73 9.58 -15.51 0.33
N PRO A 74 9.38 -15.27 1.64
CA PRO A 74 9.45 -13.93 2.22
C PRO A 74 10.78 -13.19 2.00
N LYS A 75 11.91 -13.88 1.94
CA LYS A 75 13.20 -13.25 1.58
C LYS A 75 13.15 -12.64 0.18
N ALA A 76 12.64 -13.41 -0.77
CA ALA A 76 12.51 -12.97 -2.16
C ALA A 76 11.42 -11.87 -2.30
N LEU A 77 10.40 -11.88 -1.44
CA LEU A 77 9.39 -10.82 -1.36
C LEU A 77 10.01 -9.49 -0.89
N ILE A 78 10.91 -9.53 0.10
CA ILE A 78 11.66 -8.35 0.58
C ILE A 78 12.57 -7.81 -0.53
N GLU A 79 13.33 -8.67 -1.20
CA GLU A 79 14.18 -8.23 -2.32
C GLU A 79 13.36 -7.62 -3.47
N PHE A 80 12.20 -8.21 -3.77
CA PHE A 80 11.27 -7.64 -4.75
C PHE A 80 10.80 -6.26 -4.31
N ALA A 81 10.42 -6.10 -3.05
CA ALA A 81 9.99 -4.82 -2.49
C ALA A 81 11.07 -3.73 -2.63
N GLU A 82 12.33 -4.04 -2.33
CA GLU A 82 13.45 -3.12 -2.52
C GLU A 82 13.67 -2.76 -3.99
N LYS A 83 13.57 -3.73 -4.91
CA LYS A 83 13.66 -3.48 -6.36
C LYS A 83 12.55 -2.52 -6.82
N GLN A 84 11.33 -2.67 -6.30
CA GLN A 84 10.20 -1.82 -6.66
C GLN A 84 10.38 -0.35 -6.25
N LYS A 85 11.12 -0.07 -5.16
CA LYS A 85 11.42 1.31 -4.74
C LYS A 85 12.27 2.07 -5.75
N ASN A 86 13.16 1.37 -6.45
CA ASN A 86 14.07 1.96 -7.43
C ASN A 86 13.41 2.20 -8.80
N ILE A 87 12.18 1.73 -9.02
CA ILE A 87 11.47 1.90 -10.29
C ILE A 87 10.82 3.29 -10.33
N VAL A 88 11.33 4.14 -11.23
CA VAL A 88 10.86 5.53 -11.41
C VAL A 88 9.33 5.62 -11.63
N LYS A 89 8.76 4.65 -12.36
CA LYS A 89 7.31 4.59 -12.64
C LYS A 89 6.46 4.52 -11.37
N ASN A 90 6.99 3.93 -10.29
CA ASN A 90 6.25 3.76 -9.04
C ASN A 90 6.15 5.06 -8.23
N LYS A 91 6.97 6.07 -8.53
CA LYS A 91 7.05 7.36 -7.81
C LYS A 91 7.12 7.17 -6.29
N PHE A 92 7.96 6.23 -5.86
CA PHE A 92 8.16 5.93 -4.45
C PHE A 92 9.09 6.96 -3.81
N ASP A 93 8.65 7.60 -2.74
CA ASP A 93 9.46 8.53 -1.95
C ASP A 93 10.00 7.82 -0.70
N SER A 94 11.32 7.60 -0.63
CA SER A 94 11.97 6.93 0.50
C SER A 94 11.82 7.66 1.84
N LYS A 95 11.57 8.98 1.82
CA LYS A 95 11.43 9.80 3.02
C LYS A 95 10.03 9.67 3.62
N HIS A 96 9.01 9.67 2.78
CA HIS A 96 7.61 9.73 3.20
C HIS A 96 6.91 8.38 3.07
N ASP A 97 7.08 7.68 1.96
CA ASP A 97 6.35 6.46 1.64
C ASP A 97 6.84 5.28 2.47
N LYS A 98 5.95 4.32 2.67
CA LYS A 98 6.26 3.08 3.38
C LYS A 98 5.83 1.88 2.56
N MET A 99 6.72 0.89 2.56
CA MET A 99 6.49 -0.40 1.95
C MET A 99 6.04 -1.37 3.04
N ILE A 100 4.88 -2.00 2.85
CA ILE A 100 4.29 -2.99 3.74
C ILE A 100 4.33 -4.34 3.03
N ILE A 101 5.05 -5.29 3.63
CA ILE A 101 5.24 -6.65 3.12
C ILE A 101 4.38 -7.57 3.97
N VAL A 102 3.42 -8.23 3.34
CA VAL A 102 2.42 -9.08 3.98
C VAL A 102 2.68 -10.54 3.62
N PHE A 103 2.93 -11.39 4.61
CA PHE A 103 3.19 -12.82 4.41
C PHE A 103 2.62 -13.67 5.55
N ASP A 104 2.39 -14.96 5.28
CA ASP A 104 1.87 -15.90 6.28
C ASP A 104 3.01 -16.39 7.19
N THR A 105 2.70 -16.55 8.48
CA THR A 105 3.65 -17.07 9.47
C THR A 105 3.55 -18.55 9.72
N ASP A 106 2.55 -19.23 9.16
CA ASP A 106 2.32 -20.66 9.37
C ASP A 106 3.54 -21.51 8.96
N ILE A 107 4.28 -21.09 7.93
CA ILE A 107 5.52 -21.75 7.48
C ILE A 107 6.69 -21.64 8.49
N TYR A 108 6.59 -20.73 9.47
CA TYR A 108 7.62 -20.47 10.48
C TYR A 108 7.28 -20.99 11.87
N LYS A 109 6.10 -21.58 12.10
CA LYS A 109 5.66 -22.09 13.42
C LYS A 109 6.72 -22.93 14.14
N ASN A 110 7.44 -23.76 13.40
CA ASN A 110 8.47 -24.65 13.94
C ASN A 110 9.90 -24.17 13.66
N LYS A 111 10.08 -22.93 13.20
CA LYS A 111 11.36 -22.36 12.75
C LYS A 111 11.51 -20.88 13.20
N PRO A 112 11.50 -20.61 14.52
CA PRO A 112 11.53 -19.23 15.04
C PRO A 112 12.81 -18.48 14.66
N ASP A 113 13.94 -19.17 14.54
CA ASP A 113 15.22 -18.54 14.14
C ASP A 113 15.17 -17.98 12.72
N LYS A 114 14.55 -18.73 11.79
CA LYS A 114 14.37 -18.26 10.41
C LYS A 114 13.41 -17.08 10.32
N PHE A 115 12.37 -17.07 11.16
CA PHE A 115 11.47 -15.92 11.23
C PHE A 115 12.20 -14.68 11.75
N LYS A 116 13.02 -14.83 12.79
CA LYS A 116 13.82 -13.73 13.35
C LYS A 116 14.79 -13.18 12.30
N GLU A 117 15.46 -14.04 11.54
CA GLU A 117 16.36 -13.63 10.45
C GLU A 117 15.62 -12.76 9.41
N ILE A 118 14.44 -13.19 8.96
CA ILE A 118 13.62 -12.47 7.97
C ILE A 118 13.08 -11.17 8.56
N TYR A 119 12.70 -11.18 9.83
CA TYR A 119 12.22 -10.00 10.54
C TYR A 119 13.30 -8.92 10.62
N GLU A 120 14.51 -9.30 11.02
CA GLU A 120 15.65 -8.39 11.07
C GLU A 120 16.02 -7.85 9.68
N MET A 121 16.00 -8.70 8.65
CA MET A 121 16.28 -8.31 7.27
C MET A 121 15.24 -7.31 6.72
N GLY A 122 13.95 -7.52 6.99
CA GLY A 122 12.89 -6.71 6.42
C GLY A 122 12.62 -5.41 7.18
N ARG A 123 12.81 -5.38 8.51
CA ARG A 123 12.40 -4.24 9.36
C ARG A 123 13.21 -2.97 9.16
N GLU A 124 14.41 -3.07 8.59
CA GLU A 124 15.33 -1.94 8.43
C GLU A 124 14.70 -0.86 7.53
N ASN A 125 14.10 -1.28 6.41
CA ASN A 125 13.57 -0.38 5.39
C ASN A 125 12.09 -0.61 5.05
N ASN A 126 11.46 -1.64 5.63
CA ASN A 126 10.07 -2.02 5.35
C ASN A 126 9.28 -2.27 6.63
N ILE A 127 7.96 -2.17 6.52
CA ILE A 127 7.04 -2.62 7.56
C ILE A 127 6.65 -4.06 7.21
N LEU A 128 6.94 -4.99 8.09
CA LEU A 128 6.49 -6.37 7.95
C LEU A 128 5.12 -6.53 8.61
N ALA A 129 4.16 -7.07 7.87
CA ALA A 129 2.84 -7.40 8.33
C ALA A 129 2.62 -8.91 8.16
N ILE A 130 1.92 -9.49 9.13
CA ILE A 130 1.69 -10.93 9.16
C ILE A 130 0.21 -11.17 8.94
N THR A 131 -0.12 -12.06 8.01
CA THR A 131 -1.46 -12.63 7.92
C THR A 131 -1.47 -13.93 8.70
N ASN A 132 -2.52 -14.10 9.51
CA ASN A 132 -2.89 -15.41 10.02
C ASN A 132 -4.33 -15.64 9.59
N PRO A 133 -4.60 -16.42 8.53
CA PRO A 133 -5.95 -16.65 8.04
C PRO A 133 -6.88 -17.30 9.09
N ARG A 134 -6.35 -17.82 10.22
CA ARG A 134 -7.16 -18.29 11.37
C ARG A 134 -7.56 -17.21 12.37
N GLN A 135 -7.00 -16.01 12.27
CA GLN A 135 -7.36 -14.88 13.13
C GLN A 135 -7.78 -13.71 12.26
N VAL A 136 -9.07 -13.38 12.35
CA VAL A 136 -9.64 -12.08 11.98
C VAL A 136 -8.60 -11.01 12.23
N ILE A 137 -8.25 -10.24 11.20
CA ILE A 137 -7.28 -9.14 11.24
C ILE A 137 -7.64 -8.25 12.43
N SER A 138 -6.96 -8.47 13.56
CA SER A 138 -7.26 -7.74 14.79
C SER A 138 -6.85 -6.29 14.60
N GLU A 139 -7.68 -5.36 15.08
CA GLU A 139 -7.62 -3.89 14.98
C GLU A 139 -6.26 -3.19 15.24
N LYS A 140 -5.21 -3.93 15.59
CA LYS A 140 -3.89 -3.38 15.95
C LYS A 140 -3.12 -2.76 14.79
N LEU A 141 -3.41 -3.10 13.52
CA LEU A 141 -2.74 -2.46 12.38
C LEU A 141 -3.27 -1.04 12.12
N PHE A 142 -4.53 -0.76 12.49
CA PHE A 142 -5.19 0.51 12.20
C PHE A 142 -4.81 1.65 13.15
N ARG A 143 -4.35 1.36 14.38
CA ARG A 143 -3.96 2.42 15.34
C ARG A 143 -2.61 3.11 15.06
N LYS A 144 -1.91 2.73 13.97
CA LYS A 144 -0.64 3.33 13.57
C LYS A 144 -0.68 4.04 12.20
N LEU A 145 -1.86 4.10 11.56
CA LEU A 145 -2.15 4.93 10.38
C LEU A 145 -2.94 6.16 10.80
#